data_AF-A0A5N5J6K4-F1
#
_entry.id   AF-A0A5N5J6K4-F1
#
_cell.length_a   1.000
_cell.length_b   1.000
_cell.length_c   1.000
_cell.angle_alpha   90.00
_cell.angle_beta   90.00
_cell.angle_gamma   90.00
#
_symmetry.space_group_name_H-M   'P 1'
#
loop_
_entity.id
_entity.type
_entity.pdbx_description
1 polymer ?
#
loop_
_entity_poly.entity_id
_entity_poly.type
_entity_poly.pdbx_seq_one_letter_code
_entity_poly.pdbx_strand_id
1 'polypeptide(L)'
;MHSTNALCAILHQLFAQDPTGSLIGRALPSHKNYGEKLTQNFSELWRILLECVRSSDTGEVVCILDALDECDRNSREELINKLKDFYCQPHHLPHSSSKLKFIITSRPYDDLEAHFGRFPTTNCLRIDGDDKSAEIGREIDLVIDERVNTVIGSLNADDRRKISDRLKSMENRTYLWLHLIFDIIEENLSRYGKLSCFEMLLSDIPSEVSGAYEKILSRSQDEVQTDTLLRIILAAARPLTLDEANVALTLALQEPRFASHAAVESELWPRDNFRSIVKNLCGLFISVYDSKLSFIHQTAREFLIN
;
A
#
# COMPACT_ATOMS: atom_id res chain seq x y z
N MET A 1 5.91 -9.02 -7.18
CA MET A 1 7.02 -9.01 -6.19
C MET A 1 7.47 -10.45 -5.92
N HIS A 2 8.75 -10.74 -5.64
CA HIS A 2 9.21 -12.11 -5.34
C HIS A 2 9.20 -12.42 -3.83
N SER A 3 8.99 -13.68 -3.46
CA SER A 3 8.98 -14.13 -2.05
C SER A 3 10.32 -13.96 -1.35
N THR A 4 11.43 -14.00 -2.11
CA THR A 4 12.77 -13.70 -1.62
C THR A 4 12.89 -12.28 -1.09
N ASN A 5 12.21 -11.30 -1.71
CA ASN A 5 12.19 -9.92 -1.23
C ASN A 5 11.54 -9.82 0.15
N ALA A 6 10.46 -10.58 0.39
CA ALA A 6 9.81 -10.64 1.69
C ALA A 6 10.74 -11.23 2.77
N LEU A 7 11.44 -12.32 2.47
CA LEU A 7 12.41 -12.90 3.40
C LEU A 7 13.61 -11.98 3.65
N CYS A 8 14.13 -11.33 2.61
CA CYS A 8 15.19 -10.32 2.75
C CYS A 8 14.75 -9.18 3.66
N ALA A 9 13.52 -8.68 3.50
CA ALA A 9 12.97 -7.62 4.35
C ALA A 9 12.84 -8.08 5.81
N ILE A 10 12.31 -9.28 6.05
CA ILE A 10 12.19 -9.86 7.40
C ILE A 10 13.58 -10.00 8.05
N LEU A 11 14.54 -10.60 7.35
CA LEU A 11 15.90 -10.80 7.86
C LEU A 11 16.59 -9.47 8.13
N HIS A 12 16.45 -8.50 7.23
CA HIS A 12 16.98 -7.16 7.42
C HIS A 12 16.43 -6.51 8.69
N GLN A 13 15.10 -6.57 8.91
CA GLN A 13 14.47 -6.04 10.12
C GLN A 13 14.96 -6.77 11.37
N LEU A 14 15.07 -8.11 11.33
CA LEU A 14 15.60 -8.90 12.45
C LEU A 14 17.04 -8.52 12.80
N PHE A 15 17.91 -8.34 11.80
CA PHE A 15 19.30 -7.96 12.02
C PHE A 15 19.42 -6.53 12.52
N ALA A 16 18.64 -5.60 11.98
CA ALA A 16 18.66 -4.20 12.41
C ALA A 16 18.21 -4.01 13.87
N GLN A 17 17.39 -4.94 14.38
CA GLN A 17 16.91 -4.93 15.76
C GLN A 17 17.82 -5.71 16.74
N ASP A 18 18.87 -6.38 16.25
CA ASP A 18 19.86 -7.07 17.09
C ASP A 18 21.13 -6.22 17.27
N PRO A 19 21.28 -5.52 18.41
CA PRO A 19 22.46 -4.69 18.66
C PRO A 19 23.73 -5.52 18.89
N THR A 20 23.62 -6.82 19.18
CA THR A 20 24.78 -7.68 19.47
C THR A 20 25.49 -8.16 18.20
N GLY A 21 24.82 -8.09 17.05
CA GLY A 21 25.31 -8.63 15.78
C GLY A 21 25.40 -10.16 15.75
N SER A 22 24.83 -10.85 16.75
CA SER A 22 24.82 -12.32 16.80
C SER A 22 23.98 -12.93 15.67
N LEU A 23 22.85 -12.31 15.33
CA LEU A 23 21.92 -12.80 14.32
C LEU A 23 22.50 -12.66 12.91
N ILE A 24 23.07 -11.49 12.58
CA ILE A 24 23.73 -11.30 11.28
C ILE A 24 24.93 -12.25 11.14
N GLY A 25 25.60 -12.59 12.25
CA GLY A 25 26.64 -13.61 12.32
C GLY A 25 26.21 -14.97 11.74
N ARG A 26 24.93 -15.34 11.89
CA ARG A 26 24.36 -16.59 11.34
C ARG A 26 24.21 -16.56 9.82
N ALA A 27 24.05 -15.38 9.23
CA ALA A 27 23.96 -15.21 7.78
C ALA A 27 25.34 -15.19 7.09
N LEU A 28 26.42 -14.88 7.81
CA LEU A 28 27.77 -14.75 7.25
C LEU A 28 28.26 -15.97 6.47
N PRO A 29 28.08 -17.23 6.93
CA PRO A 29 28.52 -18.41 6.17
C PRO A 29 27.82 -18.52 4.81
N SER A 30 26.49 -18.34 4.77
CA SER A 30 25.76 -18.34 3.50
C SER A 30 26.15 -17.15 2.62
N HIS A 31 26.40 -15.98 3.19
CA HIS A 31 26.86 -14.82 2.41
C HIS A 31 28.24 -15.05 1.80
N LYS A 32 29.17 -15.71 2.51
CA LYS A 32 30.48 -16.10 1.94
C LYS A 32 30.33 -17.09 0.77
N ASN A 33 29.36 -17.98 0.83
CA ASN A 33 29.15 -19.01 -0.21
C ASN A 33 28.42 -18.46 -1.45
N TYR A 34 27.40 -17.61 -1.25
CA TYR A 34 26.51 -17.16 -2.33
C TYR A 34 26.72 -15.69 -2.74
N GLY A 35 27.41 -14.89 -1.92
CA GLY A 35 27.61 -13.47 -2.16
C GLY A 35 26.29 -12.72 -2.33
N GLU A 36 26.22 -11.87 -3.36
CA GLU A 36 25.02 -11.10 -3.73
C GLU A 36 23.84 -12.00 -4.13
N LYS A 37 24.11 -13.20 -4.67
CA LYS A 37 23.07 -14.16 -5.09
C LYS A 37 22.33 -14.77 -3.91
N LEU A 38 22.79 -14.57 -2.67
CA LEU A 38 22.06 -15.01 -1.48
C LEU A 38 20.64 -14.42 -1.43
N THR A 39 20.49 -13.15 -1.84
CA THR A 39 19.20 -12.44 -1.85
C THR A 39 18.18 -13.05 -2.82
N GLN A 40 18.62 -13.92 -3.72
CA GLN A 40 17.78 -14.64 -4.69
C GLN A 40 17.57 -16.10 -4.30
N ASN A 41 18.21 -16.58 -3.23
CA ASN A 41 18.13 -17.97 -2.80
C ASN A 41 17.11 -18.13 -1.66
N PHE A 42 15.87 -18.42 -2.04
CA PHE A 42 14.75 -18.55 -1.11
C PHE A 42 15.01 -19.58 0.00
N SER A 43 15.51 -20.76 -0.36
CA SER A 43 15.77 -21.84 0.59
C SER A 43 16.84 -21.47 1.63
N GLU A 44 17.90 -20.78 1.22
CA GLU A 44 18.94 -20.32 2.15
C GLU A 44 18.44 -19.18 3.04
N LEU A 45 17.69 -18.22 2.51
CA LEU A 45 17.09 -17.14 3.31
C LEU A 45 16.14 -17.70 4.37
N TRP A 46 15.30 -18.68 4.00
CA TRP A 46 14.43 -19.38 4.94
C TRP A 46 15.21 -20.11 6.03
N ARG A 47 16.29 -20.81 5.64
CA ARG A 47 17.18 -21.51 6.59
C ARG A 47 17.79 -20.53 7.60
N ILE A 48 18.30 -19.39 7.15
CA ILE A 48 18.86 -18.34 8.00
C ILE A 48 17.79 -17.80 8.97
N LEU A 49 16.57 -17.55 8.50
CA LEU A 49 15.46 -17.09 9.35
C LEU A 49 15.20 -18.08 10.49
N LEU A 50 15.12 -19.37 10.19
CA LEU A 50 14.93 -20.41 11.20
C LEU A 50 16.09 -20.48 12.20
N GLU A 51 17.33 -20.32 11.74
CA GLU A 51 18.49 -20.29 12.64
C GLU A 51 18.49 -19.07 13.56
N CYS A 52 18.05 -17.92 13.07
CA CYS A 52 17.90 -16.71 13.89
C CYS A 52 16.84 -16.93 14.97
N VAL A 53 15.69 -17.50 14.62
CA VAL A 53 14.59 -17.70 15.58
C VAL A 53 14.92 -18.80 16.60
N ARG A 54 15.74 -19.79 16.25
CA ARG A 54 16.19 -20.85 17.17
C ARG A 54 17.19 -20.35 18.22
N SER A 55 17.76 -19.15 18.07
CA SER A 55 18.66 -18.59 19.09
C SER A 55 17.96 -18.50 20.44
N SER A 56 18.69 -18.79 21.52
CA SER A 56 18.21 -18.53 22.89
C SER A 56 17.90 -17.04 23.09
N ASP A 57 18.70 -16.20 22.44
CA ASP A 57 18.70 -14.74 22.60
C ASP A 57 17.57 -14.07 21.80
N THR A 58 16.95 -14.82 20.87
CA THR A 58 15.80 -14.34 20.11
C THR A 58 14.53 -14.68 20.87
N GLY A 59 13.73 -13.66 21.14
CA GLY A 59 12.38 -13.81 21.67
C GLY A 59 11.41 -14.43 20.65
N GLU A 60 10.13 -14.21 20.87
CA GLU A 60 9.11 -14.52 19.87
C GLU A 60 9.22 -13.56 18.68
N VAL A 61 9.15 -14.11 17.47
CA VAL A 61 9.19 -13.38 16.20
C VAL A 61 7.85 -13.53 15.51
N VAL A 62 7.18 -12.40 15.30
CA VAL A 62 5.93 -12.34 14.53
C VAL A 62 6.21 -11.64 13.21
N CYS A 63 6.09 -12.38 12.11
CA CYS A 63 6.25 -11.86 10.75
C CYS A 63 4.88 -11.48 10.19
N ILE A 64 4.75 -10.24 9.72
CA ILE A 64 3.55 -9.77 9.02
C ILE A 64 3.86 -9.74 7.53
N LEU A 65 3.10 -10.51 6.76
CA LEU A 65 3.15 -10.52 5.29
C LEU A 65 1.90 -9.85 4.78
N ASP A 66 2.04 -8.60 4.35
CA ASP A 66 0.92 -7.81 3.84
C ASP A 66 0.73 -8.03 2.33
N ALA A 67 -0.52 -8.21 1.92
CA ALA A 67 -0.96 -8.38 0.52
C ALA A 67 -0.19 -9.49 -0.23
N LEU A 68 -0.23 -10.73 0.28
CA LEU A 68 0.46 -11.87 -0.32
C LEU A 68 0.08 -12.12 -1.79
N ASP A 69 -1.11 -11.71 -2.21
CA ASP A 69 -1.59 -11.85 -3.58
C ASP A 69 -0.82 -10.99 -4.61
N GLU A 70 -0.10 -9.95 -4.17
CA GLU A 70 0.79 -9.13 -5.01
C GLU A 70 2.14 -9.81 -5.33
N CYS A 71 2.42 -10.96 -4.71
CA CYS A 71 3.55 -11.79 -5.07
C CYS A 71 3.29 -12.51 -6.41
N ASP A 72 4.34 -12.71 -7.20
CA ASP A 72 4.22 -13.56 -8.38
C ASP A 72 3.81 -14.98 -7.96
N ARG A 73 3.00 -15.62 -8.81
CA ARG A 73 2.34 -16.88 -8.50
C ARG A 73 3.31 -17.98 -8.03
N ASN A 74 4.41 -18.18 -8.75
CA ASN A 74 5.38 -19.24 -8.44
C ASN A 74 6.06 -19.01 -7.09
N SER A 75 6.51 -17.77 -6.85
CA SER A 75 7.15 -17.42 -5.58
C SER A 75 6.19 -17.50 -4.39
N ARG A 76 4.92 -17.13 -4.62
CA ARG A 76 3.84 -17.25 -3.63
C ARG A 76 3.58 -18.71 -3.27
N GLU A 77 3.47 -19.59 -4.26
CA GLU A 77 3.29 -21.03 -4.05
C GLU A 77 4.48 -21.63 -3.28
N GLU A 78 5.73 -21.26 -3.62
CA GLU A 78 6.93 -21.71 -2.90
C GLU A 78 6.89 -21.32 -1.41
N LEU A 79 6.51 -20.07 -1.12
CA LEU A 79 6.39 -19.57 0.25
C LEU A 79 5.29 -20.29 1.04
N ILE A 80 4.12 -20.45 0.44
CA ILE A 80 3.01 -21.17 1.08
C ILE A 80 3.41 -22.62 1.37
N ASN A 81 4.10 -23.29 0.45
CA ASN A 81 4.57 -24.65 0.67
C ASN A 81 5.61 -24.73 1.79
N LYS A 82 6.53 -23.76 1.92
CA LYS A 82 7.45 -23.72 3.08
C LYS A 82 6.77 -23.45 4.40
N LEU A 83 5.75 -22.60 4.43
CA LEU A 83 4.92 -22.41 5.62
C LEU A 83 4.22 -23.71 5.99
N LYS A 84 3.67 -24.42 5.00
CA LYS A 84 3.06 -25.74 5.18
C LYS A 84 4.03 -26.74 5.79
N ASP A 85 5.19 -26.89 5.18
CA ASP A 85 6.24 -27.76 5.68
C ASP A 85 6.56 -27.40 7.13
N PHE A 86 6.79 -26.12 7.43
CA PHE A 86 7.22 -25.67 8.75
C PHE A 86 6.21 -25.98 9.87
N TYR A 87 4.93 -25.73 9.64
CA TYR A 87 3.89 -25.91 10.66
C TYR A 87 3.27 -27.31 10.70
N CYS A 88 3.27 -28.05 9.58
CA CYS A 88 2.69 -29.39 9.53
C CYS A 88 3.68 -30.52 9.82
N GLN A 89 4.97 -30.24 10.10
CA GLN A 89 5.91 -31.30 10.44
C GLN A 89 5.50 -32.03 11.73
N PRO A 90 5.48 -33.38 11.73
CA PRO A 90 5.06 -34.20 12.87
C PRO A 90 6.02 -34.14 14.08
N HIS A 91 7.11 -33.39 13.99
CA HIS A 91 8.16 -33.30 15.02
C HIS A 91 8.01 -32.14 15.99
N HIS A 92 6.98 -31.29 15.85
CA HIS A 92 6.66 -30.33 16.91
C HIS A 92 5.98 -31.07 18.05
N LEU A 93 6.68 -31.19 19.17
CA LEU A 93 6.11 -31.71 20.41
C LEU A 93 4.82 -30.92 20.72
N PRO A 94 3.73 -31.59 21.18
CA PRO A 94 2.41 -30.97 21.38
C PRO A 94 2.37 -29.78 22.38
N HIS A 95 3.51 -29.42 22.97
CA HIS A 95 3.65 -28.34 23.95
C HIS A 95 4.80 -27.35 23.65
N SER A 96 5.50 -27.46 22.52
CA SER A 96 6.49 -26.45 22.11
C SER A 96 5.88 -25.51 21.08
N SER A 97 5.30 -24.39 21.53
CA SER A 97 4.90 -23.31 20.63
C SER A 97 6.12 -22.79 19.87
N SER A 98 6.08 -22.82 18.54
CA SER A 98 7.12 -22.19 17.70
C SER A 98 7.28 -20.72 18.09
N LYS A 99 8.53 -20.26 18.27
CA LYS A 99 8.85 -18.84 18.44
C LYS A 99 8.59 -18.02 17.16
N LEU A 100 8.40 -18.67 16.02
CA LEU A 100 8.08 -18.02 14.75
C LEU A 100 6.58 -18.11 14.45
N LYS A 101 5.94 -16.96 14.29
CA LYS A 101 4.53 -16.80 13.91
C LYS A 101 4.42 -15.95 12.64
N PHE A 102 3.41 -16.25 11.82
CA PHE A 102 3.09 -15.46 10.63
C PHE A 102 1.65 -14.94 10.70
N ILE A 103 1.47 -13.66 10.39
CA ILE A 103 0.18 -13.05 10.07
C ILE A 103 0.25 -12.70 8.59
N ILE A 104 -0.72 -13.18 7.81
CA ILE A 104 -0.72 -13.02 6.36
C ILE A 104 -2.05 -12.39 5.97
N THR A 105 -2.00 -11.27 5.23
CA THR A 105 -3.18 -10.66 4.62
C THR A 105 -3.14 -10.95 3.12
N SER A 106 -4.32 -11.17 2.53
CA SER A 106 -4.45 -11.35 1.09
C SER A 106 -5.90 -11.21 0.64
N ARG A 107 -6.11 -10.88 -0.63
CA ARG A 107 -7.42 -11.02 -1.29
C ARG A 107 -7.83 -12.50 -1.38
N PRO A 108 -9.14 -12.82 -1.29
CA PRO A 108 -9.64 -14.20 -1.28
C PRO A 108 -9.70 -14.80 -2.70
N TYR A 109 -8.58 -14.82 -3.42
CA TYR A 109 -8.54 -15.50 -4.72
C TYR A 109 -8.66 -17.02 -4.53
N ASP A 110 -9.43 -17.68 -5.40
CA ASP A 110 -9.77 -19.11 -5.31
C ASP A 110 -8.54 -19.99 -5.08
N ASP A 111 -7.43 -19.67 -5.75
CA ASP A 111 -6.21 -20.45 -5.63
C ASP A 111 -5.58 -20.29 -4.24
N LEU A 112 -5.54 -19.08 -3.68
CA LEU A 112 -5.05 -18.82 -2.33
C LEU A 112 -5.96 -19.44 -1.26
N GLU A 113 -7.28 -19.30 -1.41
CA GLU A 113 -8.23 -19.95 -0.52
C GLU A 113 -8.06 -21.47 -0.53
N ALA A 114 -7.90 -22.09 -1.71
CA ALA A 114 -7.65 -23.52 -1.82
C ALA A 114 -6.32 -23.94 -1.17
N HIS A 115 -5.28 -23.11 -1.27
CA HIS A 115 -3.99 -23.39 -0.67
C HIS A 115 -4.06 -23.32 0.87
N PHE A 116 -4.65 -22.28 1.44
CA PHE A 116 -4.74 -22.09 2.90
C PHE A 116 -5.85 -22.94 3.54
N GLY A 117 -6.94 -23.25 2.83
CA GLY A 117 -8.01 -24.12 3.33
C GLY A 117 -7.55 -25.55 3.62
N ARG A 118 -6.46 -26.00 2.98
CA ARG A 118 -5.81 -27.30 3.25
C ARG A 118 -4.81 -27.26 4.42
N PHE A 119 -4.68 -26.13 5.10
CA PHE A 119 -3.64 -25.90 6.08
C PHE A 119 -4.21 -26.09 7.51
N PRO A 120 -3.94 -27.22 8.18
CA PRO A 120 -4.67 -27.64 9.39
C PRO A 120 -4.43 -26.76 10.62
N THR A 121 -3.36 -25.97 10.63
CA THR A 121 -2.93 -25.15 11.77
C THR A 121 -3.20 -23.66 11.59
N THR A 122 -3.88 -23.23 10.53
CA THR A 122 -4.22 -21.80 10.34
C THR A 122 -5.61 -21.46 10.79
N ASN A 123 -5.71 -20.35 11.53
CA ASN A 123 -6.96 -19.63 11.71
C ASN A 123 -7.09 -18.64 10.55
N CYS A 124 -7.85 -19.00 9.52
CA CYS A 124 -8.21 -18.08 8.44
C CYS A 124 -9.36 -17.20 8.94
N LEU A 125 -9.10 -15.90 9.13
CA LEU A 125 -10.14 -14.91 9.37
C LEU A 125 -10.53 -14.33 8.02
N ARG A 126 -11.75 -14.65 7.56
CA ARG A 126 -12.31 -14.03 6.37
C ARG A 126 -13.01 -12.73 6.77
N ILE A 127 -12.46 -11.61 6.30
CA ILE A 127 -13.08 -10.29 6.44
C ILE A 127 -13.89 -10.07 5.16
N ASP A 128 -15.10 -10.65 5.12
CA ASP A 128 -15.99 -10.55 3.96
C ASP A 128 -16.57 -9.15 3.83
N GLY A 129 -16.21 -8.45 2.75
CA GLY A 129 -16.85 -7.19 2.35
C GLY A 129 -18.27 -7.39 1.80
N ASP A 130 -18.51 -8.53 1.14
CA ASP A 130 -19.70 -8.73 0.31
C ASP A 130 -20.88 -9.31 1.11
N ASP A 131 -20.64 -10.36 1.91
CA ASP A 131 -21.70 -11.05 2.68
C ASP A 131 -22.15 -10.28 3.95
N LYS A 132 -21.39 -9.26 4.36
CA LYS A 132 -21.66 -8.42 5.54
C LYS A 132 -21.93 -6.96 5.21
N SER A 133 -22.32 -6.65 3.98
CA SER A 133 -22.55 -5.28 3.50
C SER A 133 -23.41 -4.42 4.44
N ALA A 134 -24.42 -5.00 5.10
CA ALA A 134 -25.26 -4.29 6.07
C ALA A 134 -24.58 -4.02 7.43
N GLU A 135 -23.76 -4.95 7.94
CA GLU A 135 -22.96 -4.74 9.16
C GLU A 135 -21.86 -3.72 8.91
N ILE A 136 -21.13 -3.90 7.81
CA ILE A 136 -20.08 -2.97 7.36
C ILE A 136 -20.66 -1.59 7.10
N GLY A 137 -21.85 -1.50 6.49
CA GLY A 137 -22.55 -0.22 6.30
C GLY A 137 -22.80 0.51 7.62
N ARG A 138 -23.21 -0.21 8.68
CA ARG A 138 -23.37 0.37 10.02
C ARG A 138 -22.05 0.79 10.66
N GLU A 139 -20.98 0.05 10.46
CA GLU A 139 -19.64 0.45 10.93
C GLU A 139 -19.14 1.69 10.21
N ILE A 140 -19.34 1.76 8.89
CA ILE A 140 -19.04 2.95 8.07
C ILE A 140 -19.85 4.15 8.55
N ASP A 141 -21.13 3.97 8.95
CA ASP A 141 -21.94 5.05 9.52
C ASP A 141 -21.30 5.64 10.79
N LEU A 142 -20.72 4.81 11.66
CA LEU A 142 -19.99 5.26 12.85
C LEU A 142 -18.73 6.05 12.47
N VAL A 143 -17.98 5.56 11.47
CA VAL A 143 -16.78 6.27 10.98
C VAL A 143 -17.16 7.60 10.33
N ILE A 144 -18.28 7.67 9.60
CA ILE A 144 -18.81 8.92 9.04
C ILE A 144 -19.07 9.92 10.17
N ASP A 145 -19.80 9.52 11.22
CA ASP A 145 -20.14 10.43 12.32
C ASP A 145 -18.89 10.99 13.01
N GLU A 146 -17.92 10.12 13.31
CA GLU A 146 -16.67 10.54 13.93
C GLU A 146 -15.84 11.44 13.01
N ARG A 147 -15.72 11.09 11.73
CA ARG A 147 -14.94 11.86 10.75
C ARG A 147 -15.58 13.20 10.45
N VAL A 148 -16.89 13.29 10.31
CA VAL A 148 -17.59 14.57 10.14
C VAL A 148 -17.33 15.48 11.34
N ASN A 149 -17.36 14.95 12.56
CA ASN A 149 -17.11 15.72 13.77
C ASN A 149 -15.66 16.21 13.89
N THR A 150 -14.69 15.39 13.48
CA THR A 150 -13.26 15.72 13.57
C THR A 150 -12.78 16.61 12.43
N VAL A 151 -13.13 16.26 11.19
CA VAL A 151 -12.69 16.94 9.97
C VAL A 151 -13.42 18.26 9.75
N ILE A 152 -14.72 18.27 10.04
CA ILE A 152 -15.63 19.38 9.73
C ILE A 152 -16.23 19.97 11.01
N GLY A 153 -15.52 19.81 12.13
CA GLY A 153 -15.98 20.23 13.46
C GLY A 153 -16.22 21.74 13.61
N SER A 154 -15.65 22.56 12.72
CA SER A 154 -15.85 24.01 12.68
C SER A 154 -17.22 24.44 12.13
N LEU A 155 -17.93 23.55 11.42
CA LEU A 155 -19.29 23.84 10.95
C LEU A 155 -20.32 23.70 12.08
N ASN A 156 -21.49 24.33 11.90
CA ASN A 156 -22.59 24.21 12.84
C ASN A 156 -23.15 22.76 12.87
N ALA A 157 -23.93 22.46 13.90
CA ALA A 157 -24.46 21.10 14.10
C ALA A 157 -25.42 20.63 12.99
N ASP A 158 -26.16 21.55 12.37
CA ASP A 158 -27.14 21.22 11.34
C ASP A 158 -26.44 20.83 10.02
N ASP A 159 -25.39 21.54 9.64
CA ASP A 159 -24.61 21.25 8.43
C ASP A 159 -23.82 19.94 8.58
N ARG A 160 -23.23 19.69 9.75
CA ARG A 160 -22.60 18.39 10.05
C ARG A 160 -23.59 17.24 9.93
N ARG A 161 -24.82 17.42 10.45
CA ARG A 161 -25.89 16.42 10.33
C ARG A 161 -26.24 16.16 8.87
N LYS A 162 -26.44 17.21 8.06
CA LYS A 162 -26.72 17.06 6.62
C LYS A 162 -25.63 16.30 5.86
N ILE A 163 -24.35 16.56 6.18
CA ILE A 163 -23.24 15.80 5.57
C ILE A 163 -23.30 14.35 5.99
N SER A 164 -23.43 14.07 7.29
CA SER A 164 -23.51 12.71 7.79
C SER A 164 -24.68 11.97 7.12
N ASP A 165 -25.88 12.56 7.10
CA ASP A 165 -27.07 11.96 6.47
C ASP A 165 -26.86 11.72 4.97
N ARG A 166 -26.27 12.68 4.24
CA ARG A 166 -25.96 12.53 2.81
C ARG A 166 -24.95 11.41 2.56
N LEU A 167 -23.84 11.39 3.31
CA LEU A 167 -22.82 10.34 3.19
C LEU A 167 -23.39 8.97 3.55
N LYS A 168 -24.27 8.89 4.56
CA LYS A 168 -24.94 7.65 4.96
C LYS A 168 -25.95 7.15 3.94
N SER A 169 -26.57 8.07 3.18
CA SER A 169 -27.53 7.71 2.13
C SER A 169 -26.90 7.14 0.84
N MET A 170 -25.58 7.24 0.67
CA MET A 170 -24.91 6.70 -0.52
C MET A 170 -24.87 5.17 -0.49
N GLU A 171 -25.03 4.57 -1.66
CA GLU A 171 -24.88 3.12 -1.87
C GLU A 171 -23.41 2.76 -2.17
N ASN A 172 -23.03 1.48 -2.03
CA ASN A 172 -21.69 0.95 -2.35
C ASN A 172 -20.52 1.66 -1.65
N ARG A 173 -20.74 2.13 -0.43
CA ARG A 173 -19.74 2.83 0.38
C ARG A 173 -18.65 1.87 0.85
N THR A 174 -17.40 2.23 0.60
CA THR A 174 -16.22 1.52 1.12
C THR A 174 -15.40 2.45 2.01
N TYR A 175 -14.52 1.90 2.85
CA TYR A 175 -13.58 2.71 3.65
C TYR A 175 -12.66 3.56 2.77
N LEU A 176 -12.24 3.03 1.61
CA LEU A 176 -11.44 3.77 0.64
C LEU A 176 -12.24 4.94 0.04
N TRP A 177 -13.48 4.69 -0.39
CA TRP A 177 -14.36 5.76 -0.86
C TRP A 177 -14.49 6.86 0.20
N LEU A 178 -14.76 6.48 1.45
CA LEU A 178 -14.92 7.44 2.53
C LEU A 178 -13.65 8.29 2.76
N HIS A 179 -12.48 7.65 2.71
CA HIS A 179 -11.19 8.35 2.79
C HIS A 179 -11.03 9.41 1.69
N LEU A 180 -11.32 9.05 0.44
CA LEU A 180 -11.23 9.97 -0.71
C LEU A 180 -12.26 11.11 -0.59
N ILE A 181 -13.49 10.82 -0.18
CA ILE A 181 -14.53 11.84 -0.03
C ILE A 181 -14.18 12.86 1.04
N PHE A 182 -13.63 12.44 2.20
CA PHE A 182 -13.26 13.40 3.23
C PHE A 182 -12.15 14.35 2.78
N ASP A 183 -11.17 13.87 2.03
CA ASP A 183 -10.15 14.74 1.43
C ASP A 183 -10.77 15.72 0.41
N ILE A 184 -11.68 15.21 -0.44
CA ILE A 184 -12.46 16.05 -1.35
C ILE A 184 -13.20 17.16 -0.60
N ILE A 185 -13.76 16.86 0.58
CA ILE A 185 -14.46 17.83 1.42
C ILE A 185 -13.48 18.82 2.07
N GLU A 186 -12.39 18.35 2.68
CA GLU A 186 -11.37 19.17 3.36
C GLU A 186 -10.77 20.23 2.43
N GLU A 187 -10.40 19.84 1.21
CA GLU A 187 -9.83 20.76 0.23
C GLU A 187 -10.84 21.82 -0.23
N ASN A 188 -12.10 21.44 -0.43
CA ASN A 188 -13.15 22.38 -0.85
C ASN A 188 -13.51 23.36 0.26
N LEU A 189 -13.60 22.90 1.51
CA LEU A 189 -13.84 23.76 2.67
C LEU A 189 -12.73 24.81 2.81
N SER A 190 -11.47 24.38 2.63
CA SER A 190 -10.30 25.25 2.66
C SER A 190 -10.31 26.30 1.54
N ARG A 191 -10.77 25.93 0.33
CA ARG A 191 -10.82 26.83 -0.83
C ARG A 191 -11.95 27.86 -0.78
N TYR A 192 -13.15 27.45 -0.37
CA TYR A 192 -14.34 28.28 -0.57
C TYR A 192 -14.87 28.94 0.71
N GLY A 193 -14.61 28.37 1.89
CA GLY A 193 -14.95 28.97 3.20
C GLY A 193 -16.42 29.40 3.38
N LYS A 194 -17.33 28.98 2.50
CA LYS A 194 -18.72 29.46 2.44
C LYS A 194 -19.71 28.32 2.23
N LEU A 195 -20.77 28.37 3.04
CA LEU A 195 -21.93 27.47 2.99
C LEU A 195 -22.70 27.49 1.67
N SER A 196 -22.59 28.52 0.84
CA SER A 196 -23.25 28.52 -0.48
C SER A 196 -22.61 27.54 -1.47
N CYS A 197 -21.34 27.19 -1.28
CA CYS A 197 -20.67 26.14 -2.05
C CYS A 197 -20.97 24.73 -1.50
N PHE A 198 -21.73 24.63 -0.41
CA PHE A 198 -21.98 23.40 0.33
C PHE A 198 -23.04 22.50 -0.32
N GLU A 199 -24.15 23.06 -0.78
CA GLU A 199 -25.15 22.30 -1.55
C GLU A 199 -24.52 21.78 -2.86
N MET A 200 -23.67 22.58 -3.50
CA MET A 200 -22.88 22.14 -4.64
C MET A 200 -21.91 21.00 -4.24
N LEU A 201 -21.19 21.14 -3.13
CA LEU A 201 -20.31 20.10 -2.60
C LEU A 201 -21.05 18.78 -2.40
N LEU A 202 -22.23 18.80 -1.75
CA LEU A 202 -23.06 17.62 -1.48
C LEU A 202 -23.63 16.98 -2.75
N SER A 203 -23.97 17.81 -3.75
CA SER A 203 -24.44 17.34 -5.06
C SER A 203 -23.33 16.70 -5.89
N ASP A 204 -22.10 17.13 -5.67
CA ASP A 204 -20.92 16.74 -6.44
C ASP A 204 -20.13 15.61 -5.75
N ILE A 205 -20.58 15.09 -4.60
CA ILE A 205 -19.96 13.92 -3.94
C ILE A 205 -20.17 12.70 -4.85
N PRO A 206 -19.09 12.09 -5.37
CA PRO A 206 -19.21 10.89 -6.18
C PRO A 206 -19.79 9.74 -5.37
N SER A 207 -20.69 8.96 -5.97
CA SER A 207 -21.26 7.76 -5.35
C SER A 207 -20.30 6.57 -5.37
N GLU A 208 -19.32 6.57 -6.26
CA GLU A 208 -18.37 5.47 -6.47
C GLU A 208 -16.91 5.93 -6.34
N VAL A 209 -16.02 4.97 -6.14
CA VAL A 209 -14.56 5.21 -6.04
C VAL A 209 -13.99 5.76 -7.36
N SER A 210 -14.48 5.28 -8.50
CA SER A 210 -14.12 5.76 -9.85
C SER A 210 -14.38 7.26 -10.00
N GLY A 211 -15.60 7.71 -9.67
CA GLY A 211 -15.94 9.13 -9.71
C GLY A 211 -15.13 9.96 -8.69
N ALA A 212 -14.76 9.38 -7.54
CA ALA A 212 -13.84 10.03 -6.60
C ALA A 212 -12.45 10.24 -7.21
N TYR A 213 -11.94 9.26 -7.96
CA TYR A 213 -10.70 9.40 -8.71
C TYR A 213 -10.78 10.45 -9.80
N GLU A 214 -11.82 10.43 -10.64
CA GLU A 214 -12.04 11.44 -11.68
C GLU A 214 -12.03 12.84 -11.07
N LYS A 215 -12.72 13.02 -9.95
CA LYS A 215 -12.81 14.32 -9.26
C LYS A 215 -11.51 14.76 -8.60
N ILE A 216 -10.65 13.83 -8.21
CA ILE A 216 -9.30 14.15 -7.72
C ILE A 216 -8.43 14.59 -8.91
N LEU A 217 -8.46 13.86 -10.02
CA LEU A 217 -7.66 14.14 -11.21
C LEU A 217 -8.11 15.41 -11.93
N SER A 218 -9.41 15.72 -11.95
CA SER A 218 -9.96 16.94 -12.56
C SER A 218 -9.54 18.23 -11.86
N ARG A 219 -8.87 18.14 -10.70
CA ARG A 219 -8.32 19.29 -9.98
C ARG A 219 -6.95 19.71 -10.46
N SER A 220 -6.32 18.87 -11.28
CA SER A 220 -4.99 19.16 -11.77
C SER A 220 -4.95 20.51 -12.50
N GLN A 221 -3.89 21.27 -12.24
CA GLN A 221 -3.64 22.53 -12.94
C GLN A 221 -3.06 22.31 -14.34
N ASP A 222 -2.54 21.11 -14.61
CA ASP A 222 -1.94 20.73 -15.89
C ASP A 222 -2.25 19.26 -16.20
N GLU A 223 -3.28 19.05 -17.01
CA GLU A 223 -3.74 17.72 -17.43
C GLU A 223 -2.67 16.94 -18.18
N VAL A 224 -1.86 17.62 -19.00
CA VAL A 224 -0.81 16.98 -19.81
C VAL A 224 0.31 16.45 -18.91
N GLN A 225 0.78 17.27 -17.97
CA GLN A 225 1.78 16.83 -16.99
C GLN A 225 1.26 15.69 -16.12
N THR A 226 -0.01 15.75 -15.74
CA THR A 226 -0.64 14.74 -14.87
C THR A 226 -0.78 13.41 -15.58
N ASP A 227 -1.37 13.39 -16.77
CA ASP A 227 -1.51 12.18 -17.59
C ASP A 227 -0.12 11.57 -17.89
N THR A 228 0.86 12.40 -18.26
CA THR A 228 2.22 11.95 -18.53
C THR A 228 2.87 11.31 -17.30
N LEU A 229 2.77 11.96 -16.13
CA LEU A 229 3.32 11.44 -14.88
C LEU A 229 2.64 10.12 -14.47
N LEU A 230 1.31 10.04 -14.57
CA LEU A 230 0.57 8.83 -14.24
C LEU A 230 0.95 7.67 -15.16
N ARG A 231 1.11 7.90 -16.46
CA ARG A 231 1.60 6.89 -17.42
C ARG A 231 3.00 6.41 -17.09
N ILE A 232 3.91 7.32 -16.75
CA ILE A 232 5.28 6.99 -16.34
C ILE A 232 5.27 6.08 -15.12
N ILE A 233 4.49 6.44 -14.09
CA ILE A 233 4.38 5.65 -12.86
C ILE A 233 3.73 4.29 -13.15
N LEU A 234 2.68 4.26 -13.97
CA LEU A 234 1.95 3.04 -14.34
C LEU A 234 2.83 2.05 -15.12
N ALA A 235 3.65 2.55 -16.03
CA ALA A 235 4.55 1.74 -16.86
C ALA A 235 5.83 1.32 -16.13
N ALA A 236 6.16 1.93 -14.99
CA ALA A 236 7.37 1.63 -14.26
C ALA A 236 7.34 0.21 -13.68
N ALA A 237 8.41 -0.56 -13.91
CA ALA A 237 8.55 -1.91 -13.38
C ALA A 237 8.68 -1.97 -11.85
N ARG A 238 9.00 -0.83 -11.22
CA ARG A 238 9.07 -0.64 -9.78
C ARG A 238 8.66 0.79 -9.42
N PRO A 239 8.30 1.07 -8.16
CA PRO A 239 8.12 2.45 -7.69
C PRO A 239 9.32 3.32 -8.05
N LEU A 240 9.04 4.47 -8.66
CA LEU A 240 10.04 5.47 -9.03
C LEU A 240 10.33 6.36 -7.82
N THR A 241 11.59 6.73 -7.65
CA THR A 241 11.94 7.81 -6.72
C THR A 241 11.47 9.17 -7.25
N LEU A 242 11.36 10.16 -6.36
CA LEU A 242 11.04 11.54 -6.74
C LEU A 242 12.03 12.08 -7.79
N ASP A 243 13.33 11.82 -7.63
CA ASP A 243 14.35 12.27 -8.58
C ASP A 243 14.21 11.57 -9.94
N GLU A 244 13.97 10.25 -9.95
CA GLU A 244 13.73 9.49 -11.18
C GLU A 244 12.49 9.99 -11.91
N ALA A 245 11.40 10.24 -11.18
CA ALA A 245 10.16 10.75 -11.75
C ALA A 245 10.32 12.19 -12.28
N ASN A 246 11.10 13.03 -11.60
CA ASN A 246 11.40 14.40 -12.05
C ASN A 246 12.12 14.38 -13.40
N VAL A 247 13.18 13.58 -13.52
CA VAL A 247 13.91 13.39 -14.79
C VAL A 247 13.00 12.80 -15.86
N ALA A 248 12.27 11.72 -15.55
CA ALA A 248 11.41 11.06 -16.53
C ALA A 248 10.30 11.98 -17.06
N LEU A 249 9.65 12.75 -16.18
CA LEU A 249 8.60 13.69 -16.55
C LEU A 249 9.17 14.84 -17.39
N THR A 250 10.31 15.41 -17.00
CA THR A 250 10.99 16.48 -17.75
C THR A 250 11.34 16.01 -19.16
N LEU A 251 11.86 14.79 -19.31
CA LEU A 251 12.16 14.20 -20.61
C LEU A 251 10.92 13.93 -21.46
N ALA A 252 9.81 13.53 -20.83
CA ALA A 252 8.58 13.16 -21.53
C ALA A 252 7.79 14.37 -22.04
N LEU A 253 7.90 15.53 -21.38
CA LEU A 253 7.19 16.75 -21.75
C LEU A 253 7.93 17.60 -22.79
N GLN A 254 9.23 17.37 -22.97
CA GLN A 254 10.05 18.21 -23.83
C GLN A 254 10.00 17.79 -25.30
N GLU A 255 9.59 18.71 -26.17
CA GLU A 255 9.76 18.62 -27.62
C GLU A 255 10.31 19.94 -28.17
N PRO A 256 11.49 19.98 -28.83
CA PRO A 256 12.37 18.87 -29.21
C PRO A 256 13.27 18.35 -28.07
N ARG A 257 13.73 17.11 -28.19
CA ARG A 257 14.59 16.42 -27.21
C ARG A 257 15.83 17.23 -26.81
N PHE A 258 16.21 17.12 -25.54
CA PHE A 258 17.42 17.71 -24.99
C PHE A 258 18.69 17.24 -25.70
N ALA A 259 19.60 18.18 -25.97
CA ALA A 259 20.87 17.92 -26.65
C ALA A 259 21.99 17.41 -25.71
N SER A 260 21.84 17.56 -24.40
CA SER A 260 22.83 17.10 -23.41
C SER A 260 22.22 16.88 -22.03
N HIS A 261 22.94 16.16 -21.15
CA HIS A 261 22.54 15.96 -19.76
C HIS A 261 22.44 17.27 -18.97
N ALA A 262 23.38 18.20 -19.19
CA ALA A 262 23.38 19.50 -18.52
C ALA A 262 22.12 20.33 -18.87
N ALA A 263 21.59 20.17 -20.08
CA ALA A 263 20.34 20.82 -20.49
C ALA A 263 19.10 20.21 -19.82
N VAL A 264 19.14 18.92 -19.46
CA VAL A 264 18.08 18.29 -18.67
C VAL A 264 18.14 18.81 -17.24
N GLU A 265 19.32 18.81 -16.63
CA GLU A 265 19.51 19.26 -15.24
C GLU A 265 19.06 20.71 -15.01
N SER A 266 19.20 21.58 -16.01
CA SER A 266 18.74 22.97 -15.91
C SER A 266 17.22 23.15 -15.96
N GLU A 267 16.49 22.19 -16.55
CA GLU A 267 15.03 22.24 -16.68
C GLU A 267 14.30 21.40 -15.61
N LEU A 268 15.04 20.63 -14.79
CA LEU A 268 14.42 19.88 -13.70
C LEU A 268 13.74 20.83 -12.71
N TRP A 269 12.59 20.38 -12.19
CA TRP A 269 12.00 21.06 -11.04
C TRP A 269 12.95 21.01 -9.83
N PRO A 270 12.95 22.04 -8.97
CA PRO A 270 13.73 22.01 -7.73
C PRO A 270 13.37 20.78 -6.89
N ARG A 271 14.38 20.00 -6.49
CA ARG A 271 14.19 18.70 -5.81
C ARG A 271 13.32 18.82 -4.56
N ASP A 272 13.53 19.87 -3.77
CA ASP A 272 12.76 20.12 -2.54
C ASP A 272 11.28 20.41 -2.82
N ASN A 273 10.95 20.90 -4.01
CA ASN A 273 9.59 21.26 -4.40
C ASN A 273 8.89 20.18 -5.23
N PHE A 274 9.62 19.26 -5.86
CA PHE A 274 9.02 18.28 -6.77
C PHE A 274 7.97 17.39 -6.08
N ARG A 275 8.15 17.07 -4.80
CA ARG A 275 7.12 16.39 -3.99
C ARG A 275 5.81 17.16 -3.96
N SER A 276 5.85 18.48 -3.80
CA SER A 276 4.66 19.32 -3.81
C SER A 276 4.04 19.39 -5.21
N ILE A 277 4.85 19.36 -6.26
CA ILE A 277 4.37 19.35 -7.65
C ILE A 277 3.60 18.07 -7.94
N VAL A 278 4.15 16.90 -7.57
CA VAL A 278 3.44 15.62 -7.71
C VAL A 278 2.10 15.64 -6.97
N LYS A 279 2.07 16.19 -5.75
CA LYS A 279 0.81 16.36 -5.00
C LYS A 279 -0.18 17.31 -5.70
N ASN A 280 0.30 18.39 -6.30
CA ASN A 280 -0.57 19.34 -7.01
C ASN A 280 -1.11 18.76 -8.33
N LEU A 281 -0.33 17.92 -9.02
CA LEU A 281 -0.74 17.28 -10.27
C LEU A 281 -1.71 16.12 -10.02
N CYS A 282 -1.38 15.23 -9.09
CA CYS A 282 -2.11 13.97 -8.90
C CYS A 282 -3.02 13.95 -7.66
N GLY A 283 -2.97 14.94 -6.78
CA GLY A 283 -3.72 14.94 -5.52
C GLY A 283 -3.46 13.69 -4.69
N LEU A 284 -4.51 13.17 -4.05
CA LEU A 284 -4.46 11.90 -3.33
C LEU A 284 -4.28 10.66 -4.21
N PHE A 285 -4.26 10.79 -5.54
CA PHE A 285 -4.12 9.62 -6.42
C PHE A 285 -2.74 8.94 -6.26
N ILE A 286 -1.72 9.74 -5.90
CA ILE A 286 -0.35 9.29 -5.67
C ILE A 286 0.08 9.58 -4.22
N SER A 287 0.62 8.56 -3.57
CA SER A 287 1.29 8.63 -2.28
C SER A 287 2.81 8.67 -2.46
N VAL A 288 3.51 9.32 -1.53
CA VAL A 288 4.97 9.40 -1.53
C VAL A 288 5.54 8.88 -0.22
N TYR A 289 6.04 7.64 -0.24
CA TYR A 289 6.65 6.98 0.90
C TYR A 289 8.13 6.71 0.63
N ASP A 290 9.01 7.03 1.58
CA ASP A 290 10.47 6.87 1.43
C ASP A 290 11.00 7.45 0.09
N SER A 291 10.51 8.64 -0.26
CA SER A 291 10.81 9.35 -1.51
C SER A 291 10.48 8.57 -2.79
N LYS A 292 9.62 7.55 -2.72
CA LYS A 292 9.12 6.78 -3.86
C LYS A 292 7.63 7.05 -4.09
N LEU A 293 7.25 7.08 -5.35
CA LEU A 293 5.88 7.28 -5.82
C LEU A 293 5.14 5.94 -5.90
N SER A 294 3.94 5.90 -5.33
CA SER A 294 3.03 4.77 -5.40
C SER A 294 1.59 5.25 -5.54
N PHE A 295 0.75 4.49 -6.25
CA PHE A 295 -0.70 4.74 -6.22
C PHE A 295 -1.24 4.64 -4.79
N ILE A 296 -2.25 5.44 -4.46
CA ILE A 296 -2.88 5.41 -3.13
C ILE A 296 -3.48 4.04 -2.79
N HIS A 297 -3.95 3.33 -3.82
CA HIS A 297 -4.50 2.00 -3.69
C HIS A 297 -4.40 1.26 -5.03
N GLN A 298 -4.45 -0.08 -5.00
CA GLN A 298 -4.44 -0.91 -6.20
C GLN A 298 -5.59 -0.59 -7.16
N THR A 299 -6.77 -0.27 -6.64
CA THR A 299 -7.93 0.14 -7.44
C THR A 299 -7.69 1.42 -8.24
N ALA A 300 -6.82 2.32 -7.78
CA ALA A 300 -6.43 3.51 -8.53
C ALA A 300 -5.58 3.14 -9.76
N ARG A 301 -4.70 2.15 -9.61
CA ARG A 301 -3.93 1.60 -10.73
C ARG A 301 -4.83 0.89 -11.74
N GLU A 302 -5.77 0.06 -11.25
CA GLU A 302 -6.76 -0.64 -12.10
C GLU A 302 -7.65 0.36 -12.85
N PHE A 303 -8.07 1.44 -12.20
CA PHE A 303 -8.84 2.52 -12.81
C PHE A 303 -8.13 3.16 -14.01
N LEU A 304 -6.81 3.31 -14.00
CA LEU A 304 -6.05 3.88 -15.14
C LEU A 304 -5.86 2.90 -16.32
N ILE A 305 -6.06 1.60 -16.09
CA ILE A 305 -5.84 0.56 -17.12
C ILE A 305 -7.14 0.29 -17.90
N ASN A 306 -8.29 0.59 -17.30
CA ASN A 306 -9.63 0.43 -17.88
C ASN A 306 -10.06 1.67 -18.65
#